data_AF-A0A2U3ERR0-F1
#
_entry.id   AF-A0A2U3ERR0-F1
#
_cell.length_a   1.000
_cell.length_b   1.000
_cell.length_c   1.000
_cell.angle_alpha   90.00
_cell.angle_beta   90.00
_cell.angle_gamma   90.00
#
_symmetry.space_group_name_H-M   'P 1'
#
loop_
_entity.id
_entity.type
_entity.pdbx_description
1 polymer ?
#
loop_
_entity_poly.entity_id
_entity_poly.type
_entity_poly.pdbx_seq_one_letter_code
_entity_poly.pdbx_strand_id
1 'polypeptide(L)' 'GMTDKWFYKLIGDGLFPKPIKLGRSSRWFRSEVEAWMQQRIADSRGV' A
#
# COMPACT_ATOMS: atom_id res chain seq x y z
N GLY A 1 0.70 3.98 -15.40
CA GLY A 1 0.31 2.82 -14.58
C GLY A 1 0.94 2.92 -13.21
N MET A 2 0.50 2.12 -12.23
CA MET A 2 1.09 2.06 -10.89
C MET A 2 2.52 1.52 -11.00
N THR A 3 3.51 2.40 -10.90
CA THR A 3 4.94 2.05 -10.91
C THR A 3 5.48 1.96 -9.49
N ASP A 4 6.62 1.30 -9.32
CA ASP A 4 7.32 1.21 -8.04
C ASP A 4 7.52 2.58 -7.38
N LYS A 5 7.87 3.61 -8.16
CA LYS A 5 8.06 4.98 -7.67
C LYS A 5 6.80 5.55 -7.02
N TRP A 6 5.63 5.19 -7.54
CA TRP A 6 4.35 5.64 -6.99
C TRP A 6 4.11 5.00 -5.61
N PHE A 7 4.37 3.71 -5.44
CA PHE A 7 4.28 3.05 -4.14
C PHE A 7 5.28 3.62 -3.13
N TYR A 8 6.53 3.87 -3.54
CA TYR A 8 7.52 4.49 -2.64
C TYR A 8 7.11 5.90 -2.20
N LYS A 9 6.45 6.68 -3.06
CA LYS A 9 5.87 7.97 -2.68
C LYS A 9 4.80 7.78 -1.59
N LEU A 10 3.85 6.87 -1.80
CA LEU A 10 2.79 6.62 -0.80
C LEU A 10 3.34 6.11 0.53
N ILE A 11 4.38 5.27 0.51
CA ILE A 11 5.06 4.82 1.72
C ILE A 11 5.70 6.01 2.46
N GLY A 12 6.32 6.93 1.73
CA GLY A 12 6.88 8.17 2.28
C GLY A 12 5.81 9.09 2.87
N ASP A 13 4.66 9.19 2.21
CA ASP A 13 3.51 9.99 2.64
C ASP A 13 2.71 9.29 3.78
N GLY A 14 3.09 8.07 4.18
CA GLY A 14 2.38 7.29 5.20
C GLY A 14 1.02 6.76 4.75
N LEU A 15 0.73 6.83 3.44
CA LEU A 15 -0.54 6.47 2.83
C LEU A 15 -0.59 5.02 2.32
N PHE A 16 0.50 4.25 2.44
CA PHE A 16 0.56 2.84 2.08
C PHE A 16 1.35 2.05 3.13
N PRO A 17 1.01 0.77 3.39
CA PRO A 17 1.73 -0.04 4.36
C PRO A 17 3.24 -0.09 4.09
N LYS A 18 4.04 -0.02 5.15
CA LYS A 18 5.50 -0.11 5.03
C LYS A 18 5.89 -1.55 4.67
N PRO A 19 6.85 -1.75 3.75
CA PRO A 19 7.29 -3.08 3.41
C PRO A 19 8.11 -3.72 4.53
N ILE A 20 8.00 -5.03 4.62
CA ILE A 20 8.90 -5.90 5.36
C ILE A 20 9.99 -6.36 4.40
N LYS A 21 11.24 -6.33 4.85
CA LYS A 21 12.39 -6.77 4.06
C LYS A 21 12.59 -8.28 4.21
N LEU A 22 12.47 -9.01 3.11
CA LEU A 22 12.90 -10.40 3.00
C LEU A 22 14.06 -10.43 2.00
N GLY A 23 15.27 -10.29 2.53
CA GLY A 23 16.49 -10.07 1.75
C GLY A 23 16.38 -8.78 0.93
N ARG A 24 16.60 -8.88 -0.39
CA ARG A 24 16.50 -7.74 -1.31
C ARG A 24 15.06 -7.40 -1.69
N SER A 25 14.10 -8.28 -1.38
CA SER A 25 12.69 -8.10 -1.74
C SER A 25 11.95 -7.31 -0.67
N SER A 26 11.21 -6.30 -1.10
CA SER A 26 10.15 -5.68 -0.30
C SER A 26 8.89 -6.54 -0.40
N ARG A 27 8.30 -6.90 0.75
CA ARG A 27 7.07 -7.69 0.84
C ARG A 27 6.11 -7.01 1.81
N TRP A 28 4.84 -7.38 1.75
CA TRP A 28 3.80 -6.84 2.62
C TRP A 28 2.91 -7.97 3.13
N PHE A 29 2.30 -7.77 4.30
CA PHE A 29 1.22 -8.65 4.70
C PHE A 29 0.01 -8.42 3.79
N ARG A 30 -0.54 -9.53 3.30
CA ARG A 30 -1.72 -9.50 2.44
C ARG A 30 -2.88 -8.75 3.10
N SER A 31 -3.11 -8.99 4.39
CA SER A 31 -4.16 -8.35 5.18
C SER A 31 -4.04 -6.82 5.22
N GLU A 32 -2.82 -6.28 5.35
CA GLU A 32 -2.59 -4.83 5.38
C GLU A 32 -2.87 -4.18 4.03
N VAL A 33 -2.44 -4.83 2.94
CA VAL A 33 -2.70 -4.33 1.58
C VAL A 33 -4.18 -4.44 1.24
N GLU A 34 -4.85 -5.52 1.65
CA GLU A 34 -6.30 -5.68 1.48
C GLU A 34 -7.08 -4.62 2.27
N ALA A 35 -6.73 -4.38 3.54
CA ALA A 35 -7.35 -3.33 4.35
C ALA A 35 -7.16 -1.94 3.72
N TRP A 36 -5.96 -1.64 3.22
CA TRP A 36 -5.71 -0.39 2.50
C TRP A 36 -6.57 -0.25 1.24
N MET A 37 -6.70 -1.31 0.44
CA MET A 37 -7.57 -1.29 -0.75
C MET A 37 -9.04 -1.08 -0.37
N GLN A 38 -9.53 -1.75 0.67
CA GLN A 38 -10.91 -1.58 1.14
C GLN A 38 -11.18 -0.15 1.60
N GLN A 39 -10.26 0.47 2.34
CA GLN A 39 -10.38 1.88 2.73
C GLN A 39 -10.52 2.79 1.50
N ARG A 40 -9.70 2.59 0.47
CA ARG A 40 -9.76 3.38 -0.77
C ARG A 40 -11.06 3.17 -1.54
N ILE A 41 -11.60 1.95 -1.52
CA ILE A 41 -12.90 1.64 -2.11
C ILE A 41 -14.01 2.36 -1.34
N ALA A 42 -13.98 2.32 0.00
CA ALA A 42 -14.93 3.03 0.85
C ALA A 42 -14.86 4.55 0.62
N ASP A 43 -13.66 5.14 0.67
CA ASP A 43 -13.42 6.57 0.39
C ASP A 43 -13.96 6.97 -1.00
N SER A 44 -13.75 6.12 -2.01
CA SER A 44 -14.18 6.39 -3.38
C SER A 44 -15.69 6.25 -3.56
N ARG A 45 -16.37 5.46 -2.73
CA ARG A 45 -17.79 5.13 -2.86
C ARG A 45 -18.66 5.82 -1.80
N GLY A 46 -18.05 6.53 -0.84
CA GLY A 46 -18.74 7.36 0.15
C GLY A 46 -19.61 6.58 1.14
N VAL A 47 -19.21 5.34 1.48
CA VAL A 47 -19.90 4.53 2.50
C VAL A 47 -19.45 4.92 3.90
#